data_AF-A0A918LXP0-F1
#
_entry.id   AF-A0A918LXP0-F1
#
_cell.length_a   1.000
_cell.length_b   1.000
_cell.length_c   1.000
_cell.angle_alpha   90.00
_cell.angle_beta   90.00
_cell.angle_gamma   90.00
#
_symmetry.space_group_name_H-M   'P 1'
#
loop_
_entity.id
_entity.type
_entity.pdbx_description
1 polymer ?
#
loop_
_entity_poly.entity_id
_entity_poly.type
_entity_poly.pdbx_seq_one_letter_code
_entity_poly.pdbx_strand_id
1 'polypeptide(L)'
;MYAAQGVGLAANQVGEALRVFVYDCPDDEDVRHVGHVVNPRLVEADGIVLRGPEGCLSLPGLEAGTERYDHAVVEGYTATGDRVRVHGTGFFARCLQHECDHLDGMVYADRVEGWRKRRLTRQVARASWSR
;
A
#
# COMPACT_ATOMS: atom_id res chain seq x y z
N MET A 1 -2.05 -11.90 -4.69
CA MET A 1 -2.13 -10.60 -5.38
C MET A 1 -3.01 -10.69 -6.63
N TYR A 2 -2.58 -11.36 -7.71
CA TYR A 2 -3.34 -11.42 -8.98
C TYR A 2 -4.77 -11.97 -8.87
N ALA A 3 -4.98 -13.04 -8.08
CA ALA A 3 -6.32 -13.60 -7.88
C ALA A 3 -7.32 -12.60 -7.27
N ALA A 4 -6.81 -11.57 -6.59
CA ALA A 4 -7.60 -10.51 -5.98
C ALA A 4 -7.53 -9.18 -6.77
N GLN A 5 -6.96 -9.20 -7.99
CA GLN A 5 -6.79 -8.03 -8.85
C GLN A 5 -6.07 -6.85 -8.16
N GLY A 6 -5.21 -7.14 -7.19
CA GLY A 6 -4.40 -6.14 -6.50
C GLY A 6 -3.10 -5.82 -7.25
N VAL A 7 -2.57 -4.63 -7.02
CA VAL A 7 -1.27 -4.15 -7.56
C VAL A 7 -0.12 -4.26 -6.56
N GLY A 8 -0.44 -4.55 -5.30
CA GLY A 8 0.50 -4.79 -4.21
C GLY A 8 -0.07 -5.80 -3.21
N LEU A 9 0.82 -6.46 -2.47
CA LEU A 9 0.45 -7.36 -1.37
C LEU A 9 1.61 -7.51 -0.37
N ALA A 10 1.36 -7.13 0.88
CA ALA A 10 2.24 -7.37 2.01
C ALA A 10 2.01 -8.75 2.64
N ALA A 11 3.07 -9.38 3.12
CA ALA A 11 3.03 -10.75 3.64
C ALA A 11 2.05 -10.93 4.82
N ASN A 12 1.91 -9.91 5.68
CA ASN A 12 1.00 -9.97 6.81
C ASN A 12 -0.49 -10.02 6.40
N GLN A 13 -0.83 -9.58 5.18
CA GLN A 13 -2.19 -9.71 4.65
C GLN A 13 -2.58 -11.16 4.36
N VAL A 14 -1.61 -12.07 4.26
CA VAL A 14 -1.83 -13.52 4.12
C VAL A 14 -1.45 -14.28 5.40
N GLY A 15 -1.30 -13.60 6.53
CA GLY A 15 -1.02 -14.20 7.83
C GLY A 15 0.46 -14.46 8.12
N GLU A 16 1.37 -14.03 7.24
CA GLU A 16 2.80 -14.23 7.41
C GLU A 16 3.46 -13.00 8.06
N ALA A 17 4.01 -13.15 9.25
CA ALA A 17 4.65 -12.08 10.02
C ALA A 17 6.07 -11.73 9.52
N LEU A 18 6.27 -11.74 8.20
CA LEU A 18 7.52 -11.36 7.56
C LEU A 18 7.43 -9.94 7.01
N ARG A 19 8.53 -9.18 7.07
CA ARG A 19 8.60 -7.87 6.43
C ARG A 19 8.93 -8.03 4.95
N VAL A 20 7.94 -8.40 4.14
CA VAL A 20 8.06 -8.58 2.70
C VAL A 20 6.79 -8.07 2.03
N PHE A 21 6.93 -7.38 0.89
CA PHE A 21 5.81 -7.15 -0.01
C PHE A 21 6.20 -7.45 -1.47
N VAL A 22 5.19 -7.75 -2.28
CA VAL A 22 5.29 -7.86 -3.73
C VAL A 22 4.46 -6.76 -4.40
N TYR A 23 4.82 -6.37 -5.61
CA TYR A 23 4.09 -5.38 -6.39
C TYR A 23 4.13 -5.73 -7.88
N ASP A 24 3.04 -5.40 -8.55
CA ASP A 24 2.88 -5.34 -9.99
C ASP A 24 1.94 -4.16 -10.27
N CYS A 25 2.53 -2.98 -10.38
CA CYS A 25 1.84 -1.72 -10.26
C CYS A 25 2.26 -0.79 -11.41
N PRO A 26 1.33 -0.32 -12.25
CA PRO A 26 1.63 0.77 -13.16
C PRO A 26 1.89 2.07 -12.36
N ASP A 27 2.66 2.99 -12.91
CA ASP A 27 2.65 4.39 -12.45
C ASP A 27 1.63 5.23 -13.24
N ASP A 28 1.63 6.54 -13.00
CA ASP A 28 0.70 7.49 -13.65
C ASP A 28 0.99 7.65 -15.16
N GLU A 29 2.11 7.15 -15.66
CA GLU A 29 2.51 7.14 -17.08
C GLU A 29 2.30 5.75 -17.73
N ASP A 30 1.56 4.86 -17.07
CA ASP A 30 1.32 3.47 -17.47
C ASP A 30 2.60 2.61 -17.56
N VAL A 31 3.72 3.05 -16.97
CA VAL A 31 4.93 2.23 -16.88
C VAL A 31 4.73 1.21 -15.78
N ARG A 32 4.81 -0.07 -16.15
CA ARG A 32 4.59 -1.19 -15.25
C ARG A 32 5.82 -1.50 -14.42
N HIS A 33 5.68 -1.43 -13.09
CA HIS A 33 6.71 -1.80 -12.13
C HIS A 33 6.37 -3.15 -11.49
N VAL A 34 7.25 -4.14 -11.62
CA VAL A 34 7.02 -5.49 -11.09
C VAL A 34 8.20 -5.93 -10.25
N GLY A 35 7.95 -6.38 -9.03
CA GLY A 35 9.00 -6.87 -8.16
C GLY A 35 8.56 -7.17 -6.74
N HIS A 36 9.53 -7.21 -5.86
CA HIS A 36 9.35 -7.47 -4.44
C HIS A 36 10.47 -6.81 -3.63
N VAL A 37 10.21 -6.59 -2.34
CA VAL A 37 11.22 -6.07 -1.42
C VAL A 37 11.16 -6.85 -0.11
N VAL A 38 12.30 -7.40 0.30
CA VAL A 38 12.51 -8.08 1.58
C VAL A 38 13.12 -7.09 2.57
N ASN A 39 12.62 -7.11 3.81
CA ASN A 39 12.95 -6.15 4.87
C ASN A 39 12.87 -4.68 4.43
N PRO A 40 11.77 -4.26 3.78
CA PRO A 40 11.64 -2.92 3.23
C PRO A 40 11.64 -1.86 4.35
N ARG A 41 12.22 -0.72 4.02
CA ARG A 41 12.15 0.53 4.78
C ARG A 41 11.79 1.65 3.82
N LEU A 42 10.72 2.38 4.14
CA LEU A 42 10.40 3.65 3.49
C LEU A 42 11.40 4.69 3.98
N VAL A 43 12.38 5.02 3.15
CA VAL A 43 13.49 5.94 3.51
C VAL A 43 13.19 7.38 3.11
N GLU A 44 12.28 7.58 2.17
CA GLU A 44 11.87 8.88 1.66
C GLU A 44 10.40 8.83 1.28
N ALA A 45 9.64 9.85 1.68
CA ALA A 45 8.27 10.08 1.26
C ALA A 45 8.01 11.59 1.37
N ASP A 46 8.03 12.27 0.24
CA ASP A 46 8.04 13.73 0.14
C ASP A 46 7.38 14.22 -1.16
N GLY A 47 7.58 15.50 -1.47
CA GLY A 47 6.89 16.17 -2.57
C GLY A 47 5.51 16.68 -2.17
N ILE A 48 4.57 16.66 -3.11
CA ILE A 48 3.20 17.14 -2.86
C ILE A 48 2.34 16.04 -2.25
N VAL A 49 1.46 16.43 -1.32
CA VAL A 49 0.48 15.52 -0.75
C VAL A 49 -0.72 15.43 -1.68
N LEU A 50 -0.92 14.24 -2.26
CA LEU A 50 -2.03 13.94 -3.15
C LEU A 50 -3.07 13.08 -2.44
N ARG A 51 -4.32 13.54 -2.48
CA ARG A 51 -5.47 12.75 -2.06
C ARG A 51 -6.02 11.98 -3.25
N GLY A 52 -5.94 10.66 -3.20
CA GLY A 52 -6.41 9.76 -4.25
C GLY A 52 -7.24 8.61 -3.67
N PRO A 53 -8.04 7.92 -4.50
CA PRO A 53 -8.74 6.71 -4.07
C PRO A 53 -7.73 5.64 -3.67
N GLU A 54 -8.01 4.96 -2.56
CA GLU A 54 -7.19 3.86 -2.06
C GLU A 54 -8.11 2.77 -1.51
N GLY A 55 -7.88 1.54 -1.96
CA GLY A 55 -8.52 0.33 -1.49
C GLY A 55 -7.48 -0.62 -0.89
N CYS A 56 -7.95 -1.71 -0.30
CA CYS A 56 -7.06 -2.71 0.30
C CYS A 56 -7.72 -4.08 0.26
N LEU A 57 -6.93 -5.12 0.00
CA LEU A 57 -7.40 -6.51 0.04
C LEU A 57 -7.82 -6.95 1.46
N SER A 58 -7.32 -6.28 2.50
CA SER A 58 -7.73 -6.49 3.89
C SER A 58 -9.04 -5.77 4.26
N LEU A 59 -9.55 -4.87 3.42
CA LEU A 59 -10.87 -4.24 3.55
C LEU A 59 -11.67 -4.40 2.24
N PRO A 60 -12.07 -5.63 1.86
CA PRO A 60 -12.68 -5.90 0.56
C PRO A 60 -13.92 -5.05 0.28
N GLY A 61 -13.95 -4.42 -0.91
CA GLY A 61 -15.07 -3.62 -1.41
C GLY A 61 -15.19 -2.21 -0.80
N LEU A 62 -14.21 -1.79 0.01
CA LEU A 62 -14.17 -0.45 0.61
C LEU A 62 -13.03 0.37 0.04
N GLU A 63 -13.30 1.63 -0.27
CA GLU A 63 -12.33 2.60 -0.72
C GLU A 63 -12.57 3.96 -0.06
N ALA A 64 -11.50 4.72 0.15
CA ALA A 64 -11.58 6.12 0.54
C ALA A 64 -10.45 6.96 -0.07
N GLY A 65 -10.71 8.27 -0.14
CA GLY A 65 -9.68 9.23 -0.53
C GLY A 65 -8.64 9.41 0.57
N THR A 66 -7.44 8.87 0.35
CA THR A 66 -6.32 8.81 1.31
C THR A 66 -5.19 9.72 0.84
N GLU A 67 -4.59 10.46 1.76
CA GLU A 67 -3.46 11.34 1.49
C GLU A 67 -2.14 10.55 1.51
N ARG A 68 -1.33 10.77 0.46
CA ARG A 68 -0.01 10.17 0.27
C ARG A 68 0.92 11.23 -0.31
N TYR A 69 2.20 11.09 -0.04
CA TYR A 69 3.22 11.82 -0.78
C TYR A 69 3.27 11.31 -2.23
N ASP A 70 3.52 12.20 -3.19
CA ASP A 70 3.59 11.86 -4.61
C ASP A 70 4.94 11.26 -5.02
N HIS A 71 5.91 11.24 -4.12
CA HIS A 71 7.19 10.56 -4.29
C HIS A 71 7.47 9.64 -3.09
N ALA A 72 8.05 8.47 -3.36
CA ALA A 72 8.46 7.53 -2.32
C ALA A 72 9.69 6.72 -2.73
N VAL A 73 10.56 6.42 -1.76
CA VAL A 73 11.71 5.54 -1.92
C VAL A 73 11.71 4.47 -0.85
N VAL A 74 11.80 3.21 -1.28
CA VAL A 74 11.89 2.04 -0.41
C VAL A 74 13.22 1.32 -0.64
N GLU A 75 13.94 1.06 0.44
CA GLU A 75 15.16 0.25 0.44
C GLU A 75 14.94 -1.09 1.11
N GLY A 76 15.63 -2.11 0.63
CA GLY A 76 15.60 -3.45 1.23
C GLY A 76 16.49 -4.42 0.47
N TYR A 77 16.03 -5.65 0.35
CA TYR A 77 16.77 -6.74 -0.29
C TYR A 77 15.92 -7.53 -1.27
N THR A 78 16.57 -8.19 -2.22
CA THR A 78 15.96 -9.19 -3.08
C THR A 78 15.77 -10.50 -2.30
N ALA A 79 15.17 -11.51 -2.94
CA ALA A 79 15.02 -12.83 -2.32
C ALA A 79 16.37 -13.57 -2.18
N THR A 80 17.39 -13.13 -2.93
CA THR A 80 18.77 -13.66 -2.89
C THR A 80 19.68 -12.89 -1.93
N GLY A 81 19.18 -11.80 -1.32
CA GLY A 81 19.94 -11.00 -0.34
C GLY A 81 20.70 -9.82 -0.93
N ASP A 82 20.54 -9.52 -2.22
CA ASP A 82 21.13 -8.34 -2.85
C ASP A 82 20.38 -7.07 -2.45
N ARG A 83 21.06 -5.94 -2.31
CA ARG A 83 20.42 -4.66 -1.98
C ARG A 83 19.56 -4.16 -3.13
N VAL A 84 18.38 -3.62 -2.81
CA VAL A 84 17.45 -3.00 -3.77
C VAL A 84 17.00 -1.66 -3.23
N ARG A 85 16.87 -0.68 -4.14
CA ARG A 85 16.29 0.64 -3.91
C ARG A 85 15.23 0.89 -4.98
N VAL A 86 13.96 0.85 -4.59
CA VAL A 86 12.81 1.10 -5.45
C VAL A 86 12.33 2.52 -5.19
N HIS A 87 12.10 3.28 -6.24
CA HIS A 87 11.53 4.62 -6.14
C HIS A 87 10.46 4.78 -7.20
N GLY A 88 9.50 5.65 -6.91
CA GLY A 88 8.39 5.90 -7.82
C GLY A 88 7.70 7.20 -7.46
N THR A 89 6.84 7.65 -8.38
CA THR A 89 5.94 8.77 -8.17
C THR A 89 4.48 8.34 -8.29
N GLY A 90 3.55 9.23 -7.97
CA GLY A 90 2.12 9.06 -8.30
C GLY A 90 1.49 7.80 -7.69
N PHE A 91 0.77 7.03 -8.52
CA PHE A 91 0.14 5.79 -8.10
C PHE A 91 1.14 4.74 -7.60
N PHE A 92 2.33 4.64 -8.20
CA PHE A 92 3.34 3.70 -7.73
C PHE A 92 3.93 4.13 -6.37
N ALA A 93 4.17 5.42 -6.15
CA ALA A 93 4.57 5.94 -4.84
C ALA A 93 3.52 5.64 -3.75
N ARG A 94 2.23 5.77 -4.08
CA ARG A 94 1.12 5.38 -3.19
C ARG A 94 1.18 3.89 -2.85
N CYS A 95 1.39 3.03 -3.85
CA CYS A 95 1.54 1.59 -3.65
C CYS A 95 2.69 1.28 -2.68
N LEU A 96 3.87 1.87 -2.88
CA LEU A 96 5.02 1.66 -2.00
C LEU A 96 4.72 2.06 -0.54
N GLN A 97 4.13 3.24 -0.34
CA GLN A 97 3.73 3.71 0.99
C GLN A 97 2.66 2.81 1.63
N HIS A 98 1.70 2.31 0.83
CA HIS A 98 0.64 1.40 1.29
C HIS A 98 1.20 0.07 1.78
N GLU A 99 2.09 -0.56 1.01
CA GLU A 99 2.67 -1.84 1.41
C GLU A 99 3.59 -1.70 2.63
N CYS A 100 4.32 -0.58 2.74
CA CYS A 100 5.10 -0.29 3.94
C CYS A 100 4.20 -0.11 5.18
N ASP A 101 3.07 0.60 5.07
CA ASP A 101 2.11 0.73 6.17
C ASP A 101 1.61 -0.61 6.67
N HIS A 102 1.29 -1.53 5.75
CA HIS A 102 0.88 -2.87 6.12
C HIS A 102 1.94 -3.55 6.98
N LEU A 103 3.20 -3.48 6.58
CA LEU A 103 4.30 -4.08 7.35
C LEU A 103 4.56 -3.40 8.69
N ASP A 104 4.05 -2.19 8.89
CA ASP A 104 4.03 -1.46 10.16
C ASP A 104 2.71 -1.63 10.93
N GLY A 105 1.82 -2.52 10.47
CA GLY A 105 0.57 -2.87 11.15
C GLY A 105 -0.56 -1.88 10.94
N MET A 106 -0.45 -0.99 9.96
CA MET A 106 -1.46 0.00 9.60
C MET A 106 -2.21 -0.41 8.33
N VAL A 107 -3.42 0.11 8.16
CA VAL A 107 -4.17 0.06 6.90
C VAL A 107 -4.48 1.46 6.41
N TYR A 108 -4.79 1.63 5.12
CA TYR A 108 -5.11 2.96 4.56
C TYR A 108 -6.20 3.70 5.35
N ALA A 109 -7.15 2.95 5.92
CA ALA A 109 -8.24 3.51 6.70
C ALA A 109 -7.74 4.33 7.89
N ASP A 110 -6.57 4.01 8.45
CA ASP A 110 -5.94 4.73 9.58
C ASP A 110 -5.46 6.12 9.20
N ARG A 111 -5.16 6.36 7.92
CA ARG A 111 -4.79 7.68 7.38
C ARG A 111 -5.97 8.55 6.97
N VAL A 112 -7.18 7.98 6.93
CA VAL A 112 -8.38 8.73 6.54
C VAL A 112 -8.86 9.56 7.72
N GLU A 113 -9.18 10.83 7.48
CA GLU A 113 -9.60 11.77 8.53
C GLU A 113 -11.03 12.33 8.33
N GLY A 114 -11.53 13.00 9.38
CA GLY A 114 -12.75 13.79 9.35
C GLY A 114 -14.01 13.00 9.04
N TRP A 115 -14.90 13.58 8.22
CA TRP A 115 -16.18 12.96 7.85
C TRP A 115 -15.99 11.67 7.03
N ARG A 116 -14.88 11.57 6.26
CA ARG A 116 -14.56 10.38 5.45
C ARG A 116 -14.23 9.19 6.34
N LYS A 117 -13.45 9.38 7.41
CA LYS A 117 -13.19 8.34 8.42
C LYS A 117 -14.48 7.84 9.04
N ARG A 118 -15.35 8.77 9.48
CA ARG A 118 -16.66 8.42 10.05
C ARG A 118 -17.53 7.62 9.07
N ARG A 119 -17.49 7.95 7.77
CA ARG A 119 -18.19 7.19 6.73
C ARG A 119 -17.58 5.79 6.56
N LEU A 120 -16.26 5.70 6.43
CA LEU A 120 -15.54 4.44 6.24
C LEU A 120 -15.73 3.50 7.43
N THR A 121 -15.60 3.99 8.67
CA THR A 121 -15.85 3.19 9.88
C THR A 121 -17.27 2.61 9.92
N ARG A 122 -18.28 3.37 9.48
CA ARG A 122 -19.66 2.85 9.38
C ARG A 122 -19.81 1.79 8.29
N GLN A 123 -19.07 1.92 7.19
CA GLN A 123 -19.07 0.90 6.13
C GLN A 123 -18.38 -0.38 6.60
N VAL A 124 -17.22 -0.26 7.28
CA VAL A 124 -16.53 -1.39 7.91
C VAL A 124 -17.46 -2.12 8.88
N ALA A 125 -18.12 -1.40 9.80
CA ALA A 125 -19.03 -2.02 10.78
C ALA A 125 -20.27 -2.72 10.17
N ARG A 126 -20.57 -2.45 8.89
CA ARG A 126 -21.68 -3.06 8.14
C ARG A 126 -21.22 -4.15 7.19
N ALA A 127 -19.92 -4.31 6.99
CA ALA A 127 -19.38 -5.27 6.03
C ALA A 127 -19.68 -6.71 6.49
N SER A 128 -19.96 -7.60 5.55
CA SER A 128 -20.29 -9.00 5.86
C SER A 128 -19.13 -9.74 6.53
N TRP A 129 -17.89 -9.33 6.25
CA TRP A 129 -16.66 -9.90 6.78
C TRP A 129 -16.23 -9.31 8.13
N SER A 130 -16.89 -8.25 8.64
CA SER A 130 -16.49 -7.56 9.88
C SER A 130 -17.08 -8.17 11.15
N ARG A 131 -17.69 -9.37 11.07
CA ARG A 131 -18.38 -10.06 12.17
C ARG A 131 -17.76 -11.39 12.45
#